data_AF-R7Z871-F1
#
_entry.id   AF-R7Z871-F1
#
_cell.length_a   1.000
_cell.length_b   1.000
_cell.length_c   1.000
_cell.angle_alpha   90.00
_cell.angle_beta   90.00
_cell.angle_gamma   90.00
#
_symmetry.space_group_name_H-M   'P 1'
#
loop_
_entity.id
_entity.type
_entity.pdbx_description
1 polymer ?
#
loop_
_entity_poly.entity_id
_entity_poly.type
_entity_poly.pdbx_seq_one_letter_code
_entity_poly.pdbx_strand_id
1 'polypeptide(L)'
;MAEMNNRVVFERQKGRIIYQTGEAQGDVIPHGDWGTIGYIDIPYGSIDHTKCFLKEINPETLEPVIELYPVPELTEEQIRIQKLEEDILLLQTDSQVGGIL
;
A
#
# COMPACT_ATOMS: atom_id res chain seq x y z
N MET A 1 27.12 23.62 -6.95
CA MET A 1 26.11 22.63 -7.36
C MET A 1 26.38 21.38 -6.54
N ALA A 2 25.34 20.75 -5.99
CA ALA A 2 25.51 19.50 -5.26
C ALA A 2 25.43 18.33 -6.25
N GLU A 3 26.22 17.30 -5.98
CA GLU A 3 26.33 16.09 -6.79
C GLU A 3 26.10 14.88 -5.89
N MET A 4 25.33 13.91 -6.39
CA MET A 4 25.02 12.69 -5.68
C MET A 4 25.58 11.50 -6.46
N ASN A 5 26.47 10.76 -5.78
CA ASN A 5 27.08 9.57 -6.33
C ASN A 5 26.05 8.46 -6.53
N ASN A 6 26.32 7.62 -7.52
CA ASN A 6 25.65 6.34 -7.70
C ASN A 6 25.96 5.40 -6.53
N ARG A 7 24.92 4.96 -5.80
CA ARG A 7 25.05 3.97 -4.72
C ARG A 7 24.54 2.61 -5.22
N VAL A 8 25.39 1.59 -5.09
CA VAL A 8 25.09 0.21 -5.49
C VAL A 8 25.05 -0.69 -4.25
N VAL A 9 23.93 -1.40 -4.07
CA VAL A 9 23.77 -2.50 -3.11
C VAL A 9 23.90 -3.80 -3.86
N PHE A 10 24.77 -4.69 -3.38
CA PHE A 10 25.04 -5.96 -4.05
C PHE A 10 25.24 -7.08 -3.05
N GLU A 11 24.94 -8.30 -3.49
CA GLU A 11 25.25 -9.53 -2.78
C GLU A 11 26.77 -9.78 -2.87
N ARG A 12 27.41 -9.94 -1.71
CA ARG A 12 28.88 -9.91 -1.61
C ARG A 12 29.57 -11.14 -2.22
N GLN A 13 28.91 -12.30 -2.28
CA GLN A 13 29.56 -13.56 -2.67
C GLN A 13 29.70 -13.73 -4.19
N LYS A 14 28.67 -13.34 -4.94
CA LYS A 14 28.55 -13.46 -6.40
C LYS A 14 28.60 -12.11 -7.08
N GLY A 15 28.61 -11.01 -6.33
CA GLY A 15 28.67 -9.64 -6.86
C GLY A 15 27.38 -9.21 -7.54
N ARG A 16 26.24 -9.86 -7.25
CA ARG A 16 24.97 -9.57 -7.92
C ARG A 16 24.39 -8.27 -7.38
N ILE A 17 24.09 -7.32 -8.26
CA ILE A 17 23.43 -6.08 -7.89
C ILE A 17 22.00 -6.38 -7.43
N ILE A 18 21.64 -5.88 -6.26
CA ILE A 18 20.29 -5.96 -5.67
C ILE A 18 19.55 -4.64 -5.91
N TYR A 19 20.25 -3.51 -5.75
CA TYR A 19 19.69 -2.18 -5.93
C TYR A 19 20.77 -1.20 -6.36
N GLN A 20 20.42 -0.22 -7.20
CA GLN A 20 21.34 0.81 -7.66
C GLN A 20 20.58 2.13 -7.82
N THR A 21 21.14 3.22 -7.29
CA THR A 21 20.62 4.56 -7.51
C THR A 21 21.21 5.18 -8.79
N GLY A 22 20.56 6.20 -9.34
CA GLY A 22 21.16 7.03 -10.39
C GLY A 22 22.23 7.98 -9.82
N GLU A 23 22.99 8.58 -10.73
CA GLU A 23 23.77 9.80 -10.46
C GLU A 23 22.86 11.01 -10.60
N ALA A 24 23.05 12.04 -9.78
CA ALA A 24 22.26 13.27 -9.86
C ALA A 24 23.12 14.52 -9.64
N GLN A 25 22.73 15.63 -10.27
CA GLN A 25 23.39 16.93 -10.15
C GLN A 25 22.34 18.02 -9.99
N GLY A 26 22.62 19.04 -9.17
CA GLY A 26 21.73 20.18 -8.94
C GLY A 26 21.41 20.36 -7.45
N ASP A 27 20.11 20.42 -7.13
CA ASP A 27 19.61 20.40 -5.75
C ASP A 27 19.35 18.94 -5.36
N VAL A 28 20.40 18.28 -4.87
CA VAL A 28 20.38 16.86 -4.53
C VAL A 28 20.39 16.67 -3.01
N ILE A 29 19.54 15.77 -2.53
CA ILE A 29 19.49 15.38 -1.12
C ILE A 29 20.52 14.26 -0.91
N PRO A 30 21.49 14.40 0.00
CA PRO A 30 22.47 13.35 0.26
C PRO A 30 21.83 12.04 0.72
N HIS A 31 22.40 10.91 0.29
CA HIS A 31 22.01 9.61 0.83
C HIS A 31 22.31 9.54 2.33
N GLY A 32 21.32 9.15 3.13
CA GLY A 32 21.55 8.81 4.53
C GLY A 32 22.40 7.54 4.69
N ASP A 33 22.91 7.32 5.90
CA ASP A 33 23.59 6.07 6.25
C ASP A 33 22.57 4.94 6.36
N TRP A 34 22.75 3.90 5.54
CA TRP A 34 22.03 2.64 5.69
C TRP A 34 22.85 1.79 6.64
N GLY A 35 22.35 1.58 7.87
CA GLY A 35 23.02 0.77 8.88
C GLY A 35 23.22 -0.68 8.43
N THR A 36 22.35 -1.58 8.88
CA THR A 36 22.38 -2.99 8.46
C THR A 36 21.26 -3.26 7.46
N ILE A 37 21.58 -3.98 6.39
CA ILE A 37 20.60 -4.43 5.39
C ILE A 37 20.21 -5.87 5.72
N GLY A 38 18.92 -6.10 5.95
CA GLY A 38 18.32 -7.41 6.18
C GLY A 38 17.44 -7.88 5.03
N TYR A 39 16.99 -9.13 5.10
CA TYR A 39 15.98 -9.69 4.21
C TYR A 39 15.06 -10.61 5.00
N ILE A 40 13.83 -10.78 4.52
CA ILE A 40 12.88 -11.79 4.99
C ILE A 40 12.18 -12.39 3.78
N ASP A 41 11.74 -13.64 3.91
CA ASP A 41 10.90 -14.29 2.92
C ASP A 41 9.44 -14.25 3.39
N ILE A 42 8.58 -13.61 2.61
CA ILE A 42 7.14 -13.59 2.86
C ILE A 42 6.51 -14.70 2.02
N PRO A 43 5.82 -15.69 2.63
CA PRO A 43 5.21 -16.77 1.87
C PRO A 43 4.16 -16.27 0.88
N TYR A 44 4.07 -16.94 -0.28
CA TYR A 44 3.06 -16.63 -1.30
C TYR A 44 1.64 -16.71 -0.71
N GLY A 45 0.82 -15.71 -1.04
CA GLY A 45 -0.57 -15.61 -0.56
C GLY A 45 -0.73 -15.07 0.86
N SER A 46 0.35 -14.69 1.55
CA SER A 46 0.27 -14.11 2.90
C SER A 46 -0.27 -12.68 2.94
N ILE A 47 -0.23 -11.96 1.81
CA ILE A 47 -0.69 -10.56 1.70
C ILE A 47 -1.71 -10.47 0.56
N ASP A 48 -2.91 -9.97 0.87
CA ASP A 48 -3.93 -9.63 -0.12
C ASP A 48 -3.63 -8.24 -0.70
N HIS A 49 -2.79 -8.20 -1.73
CA HIS A 49 -2.36 -6.98 -2.40
C HIS A 49 -3.49 -6.19 -3.09
N THR A 50 -4.73 -6.69 -3.07
CA THR A 50 -5.90 -5.91 -3.52
C THR A 50 -6.45 -4.98 -2.45
N LYS A 51 -6.18 -5.27 -1.17
CA LYS A 51 -6.74 -4.55 -0.01
C LYS A 51 -5.68 -3.87 0.84
N CYS A 52 -4.46 -4.40 0.84
CA CYS A 52 -3.38 -3.90 1.67
C CYS A 52 -2.04 -3.88 0.95
N PHE A 53 -1.10 -3.16 1.55
CA PHE A 53 0.30 -3.12 1.12
C PHE A 53 1.22 -3.32 2.32
N LEU A 54 2.44 -3.78 2.01
CA LEU A 54 3.51 -3.85 3.00
C LEU A 54 4.06 -2.43 3.20
N LYS A 55 3.91 -1.88 4.40
CA LYS A 55 4.42 -0.55 4.73
C LYS A 55 5.89 -0.59 5.12
N GLU A 56 6.22 -1.48 6.05
CA GLU A 56 7.56 -1.61 6.61
C GLU A 56 7.76 -2.99 7.25
N ILE A 57 8.98 -3.27 7.70
CA ILE A 57 9.32 -4.46 8.50
C ILE A 57 9.71 -3.99 9.89
N ASN A 58 9.15 -4.60 10.93
CA ASN A 58 9.60 -4.36 12.30
C ASN A 58 11.04 -4.89 12.45
N PRO A 59 12.04 -4.04 12.78
CA PRO A 59 13.44 -4.47 12.83
C PRO A 59 13.74 -5.42 13.99
N GLU A 60 12.92 -5.45 15.04
CA GLU A 60 13.10 -6.33 16.20
C GLU A 60 12.45 -7.70 15.99
N THR A 61 11.21 -7.72 15.51
CA THR A 61 10.44 -8.98 15.32
C THR A 61 10.60 -9.58 13.94
N LEU A 62 11.11 -8.80 12.97
CA LEU A 62 11.16 -9.13 11.54
C LEU A 62 9.78 -9.40 10.94
N GLU A 63 8.72 -8.94 11.59
CA GLU A 63 7.36 -9.10 11.11
C GLU A 63 6.97 -7.96 10.14
N PRO A 64 6.25 -8.29 9.06
CA PRO A 64 5.73 -7.30 8.13
C PRO A 64 4.62 -6.46 8.78
N VAL A 65 4.76 -5.13 8.70
CA VAL A 65 3.71 -4.18 9.06
C VAL A 65 2.87 -3.93 7.82
N ILE A 66 1.62 -4.40 7.86
CA ILE A 66 0.67 -4.33 6.73
C ILE A 66 -0.33 -3.22 6.99
N GLU A 67 -0.54 -2.34 6.01
CA GLU A 67 -1.57 -1.31 6.05
C GLU A 67 -2.59 -1.51 4.94
N LEU A 68 -3.85 -1.20 5.24
CA LEU A 68 -4.93 -1.23 4.27
C LEU A 68 -4.78 -0.03 3.32
N TYR A 69 -5.14 -0.23 2.05
CA TYR A 69 -5.34 0.90 1.15
C TYR A 69 -6.45 1.79 1.70
N PRO A 70 -6.32 3.12 1.59
CA PRO A 70 -7.41 4.01 1.92
C PRO A 70 -8.61 3.64 1.05
N VAL A 71 -9.77 3.45 1.67
CA VAL A 71 -11.02 3.36 0.92
C VAL A 71 -11.25 4.74 0.31
N PRO A 72 -11.35 4.86 -1.02
CA PRO A 72 -11.60 6.15 -1.65
C PRO A 72 -12.91 6.71 -1.12
N GLU A 73 -12.93 8.01 -0.83
CA GLU A 73 -14.18 8.71 -0.50
C GLU A 73 -15.13 8.54 -1.68
N LEU A 74 -16.40 8.21 -1.39
CA LEU A 74 -17.42 8.09 -2.41
C LEU A 74 -17.61 9.45 -3.09
N THR A 75 -17.75 9.44 -4.41
CA THR A 75 -18.12 10.64 -5.15
C THR A 75 -19.56 11.04 -4.81
N GLU A 76 -19.92 12.31 -5.01
CA GLU A 76 -21.30 12.78 -4.80
C GLU A 76 -22.32 11.95 -5.59
N GLU A 77 -21.94 11.49 -6.79
CA GLU A 77 -22.77 10.64 -7.64
C GLU A 77 -22.95 9.23 -7.05
N GLN A 78 -21.88 8.62 -6.53
CA GLN A 78 -21.96 7.32 -5.84
C GLN A 78 -22.81 7.40 -4.57
N ILE A 79 -22.67 8.48 -3.79
CA ILE A 79 -23.50 8.73 -2.61
C ILE A 79 -24.97 8.86 -3.01
N ARG A 80 -25.26 9.54 -4.13
CA ARG A 80 -26.63 9.67 -4.65
C ARG A 80 -27.22 8.33 -5.08
N ILE A 81 -26.45 7.49 -5.77
CA ILE A 81 -26.87 6.14 -6.17
C ILE A 81 -27.17 5.30 -4.92
N GLN A 82 -26.28 5.31 -3.93
CA GLN A 82 -26.44 4.53 -2.70
C GLN A 82 -27.72 4.91 -1.93
N LYS A 83 -28.06 6.20 -1.84
CA LYS A 83 -29.32 6.66 -1.25
C LYS A 83 -30.55 6.16 -2.00
N LEU A 84 -30.50 6.19 -3.34
CA LEU A 84 -31.61 5.69 -4.16
C LEU A 84 -31.79 4.17 -3.99
N GLU A 85 -30.70 3.42 -3.86
CA GLU A 85 -30.75 1.97 -3.59
C GLU A 85 -31.34 1.67 -2.20
N GLU A 86 -30.97 2.43 -1.18
CA GLU A 86 -31.55 2.33 0.17
C GLU A 86 -33.06 2.63 0.19
N ASP A 87 -33.48 3.72 -0.46
CA ASP A 87 -34.90 4.09 -0.57
C ASP A 87 -35.71 3.00 -1.28
N ILE A 88 -35.18 2.42 -2.36
CA ILE A 88 -35.83 1.30 -3.07
C ILE A 88 -35.96 0.08 -2.16
N LEU A 89 -34.91 -0.25 -1.40
CA LEU A 89 -34.92 -1.40 -0.50
C LEU A 89 -35.94 -1.24 0.63
N LEU A 90 -36.05 -0.03 1.20
CA LEU A 90 -37.06 0.30 2.20
C LEU A 90 -38.48 0.16 1.65
N LEU A 91 -38.74 0.70 0.45
CA LEU A 91 -40.04 0.58 -0.22
C LEU A 91 -40.41 -0.89 -0.56
N GLN A 92 -39.42 -1.70 -0.93
CA GLN A 92 -39.60 -3.14 -1.15
C GLN A 92 -39.89 -3.88 0.15
N THR A 93 -39.23 -3.50 1.24
CA THR A 93 -39.47 -4.08 2.57
C THR A 93 -40.85 -3.69 3.07
N ASP A 94 -41.25 -2.44 2.93
CA ASP A 94 -42.59 -1.97 3.32
C ASP A 94 -43.70 -2.60 2.49
N SER A 95 -43.47 -2.85 1.19
CA SER A 95 -44.43 -3.58 0.35
C SER A 95 -44.47 -5.09 0.64
N GLN A 96 -43.40 -5.68 1.17
CA GLN A 96 -43.39 -7.08 1.65
C GLN A 96 -43.97 -7.23 3.06
N VAL A 97 -43.87 -6.20 3.92
CA VAL A 97 -44.38 -6.20 5.30
C VAL A 97 -45.82 -5.65 5.38
N GLY A 98 -46.24 -4.82 4.42
CA GLY A 98 -47.53 -4.12 4.36
C GLY A 98 -48.67 -4.87 3.67
N GLY A 99 -48.74 -6.19 3.86
CA GLY A 99 -49.86 -7.03 3.44
C GLY A 99 -50.71 -7.51 4.61
N ILE A 100 -51.11 -6.63 5.54
CA ILE A 100 -52.14 -6.91 6.54
C ILE A 100 -53.08 -5.70 6.62
N LEU A 101 -54.21 -5.82 5.90
CA LEU A 101 -55.43 -5.04 6.12
C LEU A 101 -56.12 -5.50 7.42
#